data_AF-A0A3S0ZBC1-F1
#
_entry.id   AF-A0A3S0ZBC1-F1
#
_cell.length_a   1.000
_cell.length_b   1.000
_cell.length_c   1.000
_cell.angle_alpha   90.00
_cell.angle_beta   90.00
_cell.angle_gamma   90.00
#
_symmetry.space_group_name_H-M   'P 1'
#
loop_
_entity.id
_entity.type
_entity.pdbx_description
1 polymer ?
#
loop_
_entity_poly.entity_id
_entity_poly.type
_entity_poly.pdbx_seq_one_letter_code
_entity_poly.pdbx_strand_id
1 'polypeptide(L)'
;MTTSQDLTPLLLDALGKRIDDPAAIRLAEALGKKPFKNATPGNRCDIGNRRLGIEVIAEMNLATRSHFPPRKDGRKWVTWVSAAFIYPNYRGSLPAGFDWKMDDAALGERFRRRVEGAVEEVRFTLPAPGEGLRAKVSMNSDGLPKHMLLGVDEEETYATIYPGSKPEHSVEEGFFASWCALNGILREDRLAAGQLDALRQRELSPLAFLSSSLGGLLWRNDVRPEHEAFCHAYMNRLMEPEKASALFDTEEVFGDSNSWRKPGEAMTQDGWENFDRIAPRYTQRLEQWRRREIRSMVDRPDEA
;
A
#
# COMPACT_ATOMS: atom_id res chain seq x y z
N MET A 1 -8.07 41.45 0.64
CA MET A 1 -9.23 40.56 0.83
C MET A 1 -9.13 39.45 -0.22
N THR A 2 -8.44 38.35 0.08
CA THR A 2 -8.37 37.19 -0.80
C THR A 2 -9.60 36.34 -0.52
N THR A 3 -10.51 36.25 -1.49
CA THR A 3 -11.58 35.26 -1.50
C THR A 3 -11.01 33.91 -1.09
N SER A 4 -11.57 33.34 -0.02
CA SER A 4 -11.28 31.99 0.45
C SER A 4 -11.65 31.03 -0.67
N GLN A 5 -10.71 30.75 -1.58
CA GLN A 5 -10.96 29.94 -2.75
C GLN A 5 -11.17 28.49 -2.30
N ASP A 6 -12.35 27.96 -2.58
CA ASP A 6 -12.59 26.52 -2.48
C ASP A 6 -11.69 25.82 -3.50
N LEU A 7 -10.70 25.07 -3.00
CA LEU A 7 -9.76 24.32 -3.83
C LEU A 7 -10.23 22.87 -4.06
N THR A 8 -11.37 22.47 -3.51
CA THR A 8 -11.85 21.09 -3.57
C THR A 8 -12.02 20.62 -5.02
N PRO A 9 -12.59 21.40 -5.96
CA PRO A 9 -12.66 20.97 -7.36
C PRO A 9 -11.28 20.72 -8.00
N LEU A 10 -10.29 21.57 -7.72
CA LEU A 10 -8.93 21.40 -8.25
C LEU A 10 -8.22 20.19 -7.63
N LEU A 11 -8.45 19.94 -6.34
CA LEU A 11 -7.91 18.77 -5.66
C LEU A 11 -8.51 17.48 -6.23
N LEU A 12 -9.83 17.41 -6.37
CA LEU A 12 -10.52 16.23 -6.89
C LEU A 12 -10.15 15.94 -8.36
N ASP A 13 -9.94 16.98 -9.19
CA ASP A 13 -9.49 16.84 -10.58
C ASP A 13 -8.05 16.29 -10.68
N ALA A 14 -7.18 16.66 -9.74
CA ALA A 14 -5.77 16.25 -9.74
C ALA A 14 -5.53 14.85 -9.14
N LEU A 15 -6.35 14.40 -8.18
CA LEU A 15 -6.18 13.09 -7.53
C LEU A 15 -6.23 11.95 -8.57
N GLY A 16 -5.24 11.05 -8.50
CA GLY A 16 -5.07 9.97 -9.46
C GLY A 16 -4.45 10.38 -10.79
N LYS A 17 -4.08 11.65 -10.99
CA LYS A 17 -3.38 12.14 -12.19
C LYS A 17 -1.87 12.17 -12.01
N ARG A 18 -1.15 12.08 -13.13
CA ARG A 18 0.31 12.22 -13.13
C ARG A 18 0.68 13.62 -12.67
N ILE A 19 1.86 13.76 -12.06
CA ILE A 19 2.35 15.07 -11.62
C ILE A 19 2.57 16.08 -12.75
N ASP A 20 2.71 15.63 -14.00
CA ASP A 20 2.86 16.44 -15.21
C ASP A 20 1.52 16.71 -15.93
N ASP A 21 0.40 16.19 -15.40
CA ASP A 21 -0.93 16.47 -15.94
C ASP A 21 -1.32 17.94 -15.68
N PRO A 22 -2.01 18.62 -16.62
CA PRO A 22 -2.49 19.99 -16.42
C PRO A 22 -3.30 20.20 -15.13
N ALA A 23 -4.07 19.20 -14.67
CA ALA A 23 -4.81 19.27 -13.42
C ALA A 23 -3.88 19.39 -12.20
N ALA A 24 -2.83 18.57 -12.16
CA ALA A 24 -1.82 18.59 -11.09
C ALA A 24 -1.03 19.91 -11.08
N ILE A 25 -0.68 20.43 -12.26
CA ILE A 25 0.02 21.72 -12.39
C ILE A 25 -0.85 22.87 -11.87
N ARG A 26 -2.13 22.93 -12.29
CA ARG A 26 -3.08 23.96 -11.81
C ARG A 26 -3.25 23.93 -10.29
N LEU A 27 -3.32 22.74 -9.69
CA LEU A 27 -3.42 22.60 -8.23
C LEU A 27 -2.16 23.15 -7.54
N ALA A 28 -0.97 22.83 -8.04
CA ALA A 28 0.28 23.34 -7.48
C ALA A 28 0.37 24.88 -7.55
N GLU A 29 -0.04 25.47 -8.68
CA GLU A 29 -0.11 26.92 -8.87
C GLU A 29 -1.10 27.57 -7.90
N ALA A 30 -2.31 27.00 -7.73
CA ALA A 30 -3.32 27.50 -6.80
C ALA A 30 -2.86 27.44 -5.32
N LEU A 31 -1.99 26.49 -4.98
CA LEU A 31 -1.35 26.41 -3.66
C LEU A 31 -0.19 27.41 -3.49
N GLY A 32 0.20 28.12 -4.55
CA GLY A 32 1.36 29.02 -4.58
C GLY A 32 2.68 28.26 -4.53
N LYS A 33 2.75 27.07 -5.14
CA LYS A 33 3.90 26.17 -5.11
C LYS A 33 4.46 25.94 -6.50
N LYS A 34 5.72 25.49 -6.52
CA LYS A 34 6.32 24.92 -7.75
C LYS A 34 5.62 23.60 -8.08
N PRO A 35 5.65 23.16 -9.35
CA PRO A 35 5.15 21.85 -9.73
C PRO A 35 5.73 20.73 -8.87
N PHE A 36 4.95 19.67 -8.71
CA PHE A 36 5.38 18.44 -8.06
C PHE A 36 6.67 17.90 -8.67
N LYS A 37 7.48 17.26 -7.84
CA LYS A 37 8.68 16.55 -8.27
C LYS A 37 8.41 15.05 -8.29
N ASN A 38 9.22 14.31 -9.05
CA ASN A 38 9.19 12.85 -8.98
C ASN A 38 9.51 12.39 -7.54
N ALA A 39 8.70 11.47 -7.04
CA ALA A 39 8.99 10.67 -5.86
C ALA A 39 10.11 9.66 -6.17
N THR A 40 10.75 9.13 -5.13
CA THR A 40 11.75 8.07 -5.24
C THR A 40 11.35 6.88 -4.38
N PRO A 41 11.88 5.68 -4.60
CA PRO A 41 11.62 4.55 -3.70
C PRO A 41 12.06 4.94 -2.27
N GLY A 42 11.10 5.01 -1.34
CA GLY A 42 11.32 5.45 0.04
C GLY A 42 11.15 6.95 0.32
N ASN A 43 10.75 7.76 -0.67
CA ASN A 43 10.43 9.18 -0.45
C ASN A 43 9.23 9.63 -1.29
N ARG A 44 8.37 10.47 -0.72
CA ARG A 44 7.21 11.05 -1.40
C ARG A 44 7.40 12.54 -1.68
N CYS A 45 6.60 13.11 -2.57
CA CYS A 45 6.61 14.54 -2.83
C CYS A 45 5.40 15.21 -2.17
N ASP A 46 5.66 16.04 -1.16
CA ASP A 46 4.63 16.80 -0.46
C ASP A 46 4.68 18.28 -0.87
N ILE A 47 3.53 18.84 -1.30
CA ILE A 47 3.36 20.28 -1.47
C ILE A 47 2.16 20.74 -0.66
N GLY A 48 2.30 21.83 0.11
CA GLY A 48 1.21 22.26 0.97
C GLY A 48 1.21 23.74 1.30
N ASN A 49 0.01 24.26 1.55
CA ASN A 49 -0.19 25.62 2.00
C ASN A 49 -0.89 25.60 3.36
N ARG A 50 -0.11 25.73 4.43
CA ARG A 50 -0.60 25.69 5.81
C ARG A 50 -1.68 26.75 6.09
N ARG A 51 -1.64 27.92 5.43
CA ARG A 51 -2.68 28.95 5.60
C ARG A 51 -4.01 28.50 5.01
N LEU A 52 -3.98 27.79 3.90
CA LEU A 52 -5.15 27.20 3.27
C LEU A 52 -5.58 25.91 3.97
N GLY A 53 -4.71 25.26 4.75
CA GLY A 53 -5.06 24.02 5.46
C GLY A 53 -5.10 22.80 4.53
N ILE A 54 -4.27 22.77 3.49
CA ILE A 54 -4.10 21.62 2.60
C ILE A 54 -2.62 21.29 2.44
N GLU A 55 -2.32 20.00 2.46
CA GLU A 55 -1.07 19.39 2.03
C GLU A 55 -1.39 18.25 1.08
N VAL A 56 -0.81 18.28 -0.11
CA VAL A 56 -1.04 17.32 -1.20
C VAL A 56 0.20 16.46 -1.36
N ILE A 57 -0.04 15.17 -1.48
CA ILE A 57 0.96 14.12 -1.52
C ILE A 57 1.00 13.55 -2.94
N ALA A 58 2.20 13.34 -3.45
CA ALA A 58 2.42 12.63 -4.68
C ALA A 58 3.38 11.45 -4.50
N GLU A 59 2.94 10.27 -4.93
CA GLU A 59 3.58 8.98 -4.71
C GLU A 59 3.55 8.10 -5.97
N MET A 60 4.16 6.93 -5.89
CA MET A 60 4.45 6.06 -7.03
C MET A 60 3.46 4.89 -7.15
N ASN A 61 2.58 4.70 -6.15
CA ASN A 61 1.89 3.46 -5.87
C ASN A 61 0.36 3.64 -5.87
N LEU A 62 -0.29 3.69 -7.04
CA LEU A 62 -1.77 3.79 -7.16
C LEU A 62 -2.42 2.49 -7.65
N ALA A 63 -3.59 2.14 -7.07
CA ALA A 63 -4.34 0.89 -7.29
C ALA A 63 -5.18 0.87 -8.59
N THR A 64 -5.70 2.02 -9.03
CA THR A 64 -6.49 2.12 -10.28
C THR A 64 -5.58 2.09 -11.51
N ARG A 65 -5.30 0.88 -12.02
CA ARG A 65 -4.41 0.62 -13.16
C ARG A 65 -5.08 -0.22 -14.26
N SER A 66 -6.17 0.25 -14.85
CA SER A 66 -6.77 -0.43 -16.03
C SER A 66 -5.85 -0.48 -17.26
N HIS A 67 -4.70 0.20 -17.26
CA HIS A 67 -3.77 0.24 -18.39
C HIS A 67 -2.31 0.22 -17.91
N PHE A 68 -1.61 -0.89 -18.10
CA PHE A 68 -0.15 -0.85 -18.24
C PHE A 68 0.22 -1.04 -19.72
N PRO A 69 1.11 -0.21 -20.30
CA PRO A 69 1.75 -0.53 -21.56
C PRO A 69 2.80 -1.65 -21.39
N PRO A 70 3.23 -2.32 -22.48
CA PRO A 70 4.05 -3.53 -22.44
C PRO A 70 5.36 -3.37 -21.67
N ARG A 71 5.76 -4.46 -20.99
CA ARG A 71 6.87 -4.62 -20.03
C ARG A 71 8.28 -4.21 -20.51
N LYS A 72 8.48 -3.62 -21.69
CA LYS A 72 9.81 -3.41 -22.28
C LYS A 72 10.36 -1.98 -22.23
N ASP A 73 9.52 -0.96 -22.05
CA ASP A 73 9.99 0.42 -21.96
C ASP A 73 9.79 1.01 -20.55
N GLY A 74 10.87 1.01 -19.79
CA GLY A 74 11.15 2.04 -18.79
C GLY A 74 10.07 2.29 -17.73
N ARG A 75 9.81 1.30 -16.87
CA ARG A 75 9.22 1.51 -15.54
C ARG A 75 10.13 2.38 -14.65
N LYS A 76 10.38 3.62 -15.05
CA LYS A 76 10.87 4.66 -14.15
C LYS A 76 9.62 5.22 -13.47
N TRP A 77 9.22 4.60 -12.37
CA TRP A 77 8.84 5.36 -11.17
C TRP A 77 7.92 6.56 -11.44
N VAL A 78 6.76 6.32 -12.06
CA VAL A 78 5.81 7.38 -12.40
C VAL A 78 5.19 7.90 -11.11
N THR A 79 5.27 9.20 -10.89
CA THR A 79 4.69 9.85 -9.72
C THR A 79 3.32 10.43 -10.05
N TRP A 80 2.37 10.22 -9.14
CA TRP A 80 0.97 10.60 -9.25
C TRP A 80 0.56 11.38 -8.02
N VAL A 81 -0.36 12.32 -8.17
CA VAL A 81 -1.02 12.96 -7.03
C VAL A 81 -1.92 11.91 -6.36
N SER A 82 -1.53 11.40 -5.20
CA SER A 82 -2.16 10.24 -4.57
C SER A 82 -3.14 10.59 -3.47
N ALA A 83 -2.84 11.63 -2.69
CA ALA A 83 -3.65 12.00 -1.56
C ALA A 83 -3.49 13.48 -1.18
N ALA A 84 -4.33 13.94 -0.26
CA ALA A 84 -4.17 15.21 0.42
C ALA A 84 -4.64 15.11 1.87
N PHE A 85 -3.83 15.66 2.77
CA PHE A 85 -4.26 16.02 4.11
C PHE A 85 -4.96 17.38 4.08
N ILE A 86 -6.19 17.39 4.57
CA ILE A 86 -7.00 18.58 4.77
C ILE A 86 -7.13 18.81 6.27
N TYR A 87 -6.90 20.05 6.71
CA TYR A 87 -6.83 20.42 8.11
C TYR A 87 -8.02 21.30 8.54
N PRO A 88 -8.31 21.45 9.85
CA PRO A 88 -9.47 22.20 10.36
C PRO A 88 -9.57 23.67 9.93
N ASN A 89 -8.46 24.28 9.51
CA ASN A 89 -8.44 25.64 8.97
C ASN A 89 -8.78 25.72 7.48
N TYR A 90 -9.02 24.60 6.79
CA TYR A 90 -9.52 24.57 5.42
C TYR A 90 -10.94 25.13 5.36
N ARG A 91 -11.26 25.80 4.25
CA ARG A 91 -12.52 26.54 4.06
C ARG A 91 -13.26 26.15 2.78
N GLY A 92 -12.74 25.19 2.02
CA GLY A 92 -13.43 24.63 0.87
C GLY A 92 -14.42 23.54 1.26
N SER A 93 -15.03 22.94 0.24
CA SER A 93 -16.05 21.89 0.41
C SER A 93 -15.46 20.62 1.03
N LEU A 94 -16.20 19.99 1.94
CA LEU A 94 -15.86 18.74 2.61
C LEU A 94 -16.80 17.60 2.15
N PRO A 95 -16.44 16.32 2.35
CA PRO A 95 -17.34 15.20 2.06
C PRO A 95 -18.68 15.34 2.75
N ALA A 96 -19.73 14.85 2.08
CA ALA A 96 -21.10 15.04 2.52
C ALA A 96 -21.32 14.55 3.97
N GLY A 97 -21.94 15.41 4.79
CA GLY A 97 -22.31 15.09 6.16
C GLY A 97 -21.20 15.25 7.20
N PHE A 98 -19.99 15.69 6.82
CA PHE A 98 -18.86 15.95 7.73
C PHE A 98 -18.67 17.44 8.03
N ASP A 99 -18.26 17.76 9.27
CA ASP A 99 -17.81 19.09 9.71
C ASP A 99 -16.73 18.97 10.79
N TRP A 100 -15.85 19.97 10.88
CA TRP A 100 -14.73 19.98 11.83
C TRP A 100 -15.13 20.04 13.31
N LYS A 101 -16.40 20.35 13.63
CA LYS A 101 -16.91 20.39 15.01
C LYS A 101 -17.52 19.06 15.48
N MET A 102 -17.58 18.04 14.62
CA MET A 102 -18.11 16.72 15.00
C MET A 102 -17.09 15.97 15.85
N ASP A 103 -17.45 15.64 17.08
CA ASP A 103 -16.64 14.83 17.98
C ASP A 103 -16.74 13.32 17.64
N ASP A 104 -15.99 12.49 18.37
CA ASP A 104 -15.94 11.02 18.19
C ASP A 104 -17.36 10.39 18.21
N ALA A 105 -18.25 10.88 19.08
CA ALA A 105 -19.63 10.37 19.19
C ALA A 105 -20.46 10.75 17.95
N ALA A 106 -20.45 12.03 17.57
CA ALA A 106 -21.20 12.52 16.40
C ALA A 106 -20.71 11.88 15.09
N LEU A 107 -19.41 11.57 14.99
CA LEU A 107 -18.86 10.83 13.86
C LEU A 107 -19.26 9.35 13.90
N GLY A 108 -19.28 8.71 15.08
CA GLY A 108 -19.71 7.33 15.27
C GLY A 108 -21.17 7.06 14.92
N GLU A 109 -22.05 8.05 15.07
CA GLU A 109 -23.45 7.95 14.61
C GLU A 109 -23.58 7.92 13.08
N ARG A 110 -22.58 8.39 12.34
CA ARG A 110 -22.69 8.68 10.90
C ARG A 110 -21.77 7.84 10.02
N PHE A 111 -20.62 7.49 10.55
CA PHE A 111 -19.50 6.96 9.78
C PHE A 111 -18.92 5.73 10.44
N ARG A 112 -18.28 4.89 9.63
CA ARG A 112 -17.64 3.67 10.12
C ARG A 112 -16.35 4.03 10.85
N ARG A 113 -16.33 3.79 12.16
CA ARG A 113 -15.14 3.90 13.02
C ARG A 113 -14.23 2.70 12.83
N ARG A 114 -12.91 2.92 12.80
CA ARG A 114 -11.87 1.89 12.79
C ARG A 114 -10.66 2.35 13.59
N VAL A 115 -9.92 1.40 14.16
CA VAL A 115 -8.60 1.64 14.73
C VAL A 115 -7.59 1.08 13.73
N GLU A 116 -6.79 1.95 13.12
CA GLU A 116 -5.89 1.56 12.02
C GLU A 116 -4.43 1.91 12.32
N GLY A 117 -3.51 1.10 11.80
CA GLY A 117 -2.06 1.34 11.82
C GLY A 117 -1.37 0.94 13.12
N ALA A 118 -0.04 0.94 13.09
CA ALA A 118 0.80 0.51 14.21
C ALA A 118 0.70 1.41 15.47
N VAL A 119 0.20 2.63 15.31
CA VAL A 119 0.01 3.60 16.41
C VAL A 119 -1.45 3.65 16.91
N GLU A 120 -2.29 2.70 16.48
CA GLU A 120 -3.71 2.61 16.85
C GLU A 120 -4.47 3.94 16.65
N GLU A 121 -4.35 4.54 15.47
CA GLU A 121 -5.04 5.80 15.18
C GLU A 121 -6.53 5.54 14.93
N VAL A 122 -7.40 6.23 15.70
CA VAL A 122 -8.85 6.19 15.47
C VAL A 122 -9.17 6.97 14.21
N ARG A 123 -9.83 6.29 13.27
CA ARG A 123 -10.25 6.84 11.99
C ARG A 123 -11.72 6.57 11.72
N PHE A 124 -12.37 7.52 11.06
CA PHE A 124 -13.69 7.31 10.47
C PHE A 124 -13.61 7.30 8.96
N THR A 125 -14.33 6.37 8.31
CA THR A 125 -14.48 6.33 6.85
C THR A 125 -15.69 7.15 6.43
N LEU A 126 -15.44 8.19 5.63
CA LEU A 126 -16.47 9.10 5.10
C LEU A 126 -16.95 8.64 3.72
N PRO A 127 -18.11 9.11 3.25
CA PRO A 127 -18.52 8.95 1.87
C PRO A 127 -17.45 9.44 0.89
N ALA A 128 -17.18 8.65 -0.15
CA ALA A 128 -16.27 9.02 -1.21
C ALA A 128 -16.76 10.29 -1.93
N PRO A 129 -15.89 11.30 -2.15
CA PRO A 129 -16.28 12.52 -2.89
C PRO A 129 -16.41 12.30 -4.40
N GLY A 130 -16.05 11.11 -4.90
CA GLY A 130 -16.13 10.72 -6.30
C GLY A 130 -15.76 9.24 -6.49
N GLU A 131 -15.97 8.73 -7.70
CA GLU A 131 -15.60 7.35 -8.05
C GLU A 131 -14.09 7.11 -7.88
N GLY A 132 -13.71 5.99 -7.25
CA GLY A 132 -12.30 5.64 -7.02
C GLY A 132 -11.59 6.46 -5.94
N LEU A 133 -12.29 7.32 -5.21
CA LEU A 133 -11.75 8.11 -4.11
C LEU A 133 -12.14 7.56 -2.74
N ARG A 134 -11.25 7.74 -1.77
CA ARG A 134 -11.47 7.45 -0.35
C ARG A 134 -11.34 8.72 0.48
N ALA A 135 -12.11 8.79 1.55
CA ALA A 135 -12.05 9.86 2.53
C ALA A 135 -12.03 9.26 3.95
N LYS A 136 -11.04 9.64 4.75
CA LYS A 136 -10.92 9.24 6.15
C LYS A 136 -10.62 10.45 7.02
N VAL A 137 -11.12 10.51 8.24
CA VAL A 137 -10.73 11.51 9.25
C VAL A 137 -10.07 10.83 10.43
N SER A 138 -8.94 11.37 10.88
CA SER A 138 -8.25 10.93 12.09
C SER A 138 -8.58 11.84 13.27
N MET A 139 -8.68 11.27 14.47
CA MET A 139 -8.99 12.00 15.69
C MET A 139 -7.72 12.45 16.43
N ASN A 140 -7.80 13.57 17.15
CA ASN A 140 -6.78 13.97 18.12
C ASN A 140 -7.10 13.39 19.52
N SER A 141 -6.21 13.62 20.48
CA SER A 141 -6.38 13.18 21.88
C SER A 141 -7.61 13.77 22.56
N ASP A 142 -8.11 14.90 22.06
CA ASP A 142 -9.23 15.64 22.65
C ASP A 142 -10.58 15.21 22.06
N GLY A 143 -10.59 14.14 21.23
CA GLY A 143 -11.81 13.62 20.61
C GLY A 143 -12.34 14.49 19.48
N LEU A 144 -11.51 15.36 18.89
CA LEU A 144 -11.85 16.21 17.74
C LEU A 144 -11.09 15.79 16.47
N PRO A 145 -11.63 16.07 15.28
CA PRO A 145 -10.95 15.86 14.01
C PRO A 145 -9.59 16.57 13.94
N LYS A 146 -8.53 15.79 13.74
CA LYS A 146 -7.15 16.26 13.58
C LYS A 146 -6.88 16.70 12.14
N HIS A 147 -7.22 15.83 11.20
CA HIS A 147 -7.11 16.04 9.76
C HIS A 147 -7.98 15.03 9.02
N MET A 148 -8.30 15.32 7.78
CA MET A 148 -8.94 14.42 6.85
C MET A 148 -7.95 14.05 5.75
N LEU A 149 -7.82 12.76 5.47
CA LEU A 149 -7.13 12.23 4.31
C LEU A 149 -8.16 12.02 3.18
N LEU A 150 -8.01 12.77 2.09
CA LEU A 150 -8.63 12.45 0.81
C LEU A 150 -7.59 11.77 -0.06
N GLY A 151 -7.93 10.67 -0.73
CA GLY A 151 -6.97 10.03 -1.62
C GLY A 151 -7.62 9.09 -2.61
N VAL A 152 -6.81 8.61 -3.53
CA VAL A 152 -7.13 7.42 -4.32
C VAL A 152 -6.66 6.18 -3.55
N ASP A 153 -7.18 5.01 -3.92
CA ASP A 153 -6.62 3.76 -3.39
C ASP A 153 -5.18 3.60 -3.88
N GLU A 154 -4.30 3.37 -2.93
CA GLU A 154 -2.89 3.07 -3.19
C GLU A 154 -2.74 1.57 -3.40
N GLU A 155 -1.87 1.20 -4.34
CA GLU A 155 -1.51 -0.20 -4.52
C GLU A 155 -0.37 -0.54 -3.59
N GLU A 156 -0.58 -1.52 -2.72
CA GLU A 156 0.48 -2.00 -1.87
C GLU A 156 1.31 -3.07 -2.57
N THR A 157 2.57 -3.19 -2.18
CA THR A 157 3.47 -4.25 -2.60
C THR A 157 3.71 -5.21 -1.45
N TYR A 158 3.57 -6.50 -1.70
CA TYR A 158 3.92 -7.57 -0.77
C TYR A 158 5.37 -8.04 -0.93
N ALA A 159 6.00 -7.76 -2.07
CA ALA A 159 7.42 -8.01 -2.35
C ALA A 159 7.97 -6.88 -3.21
N THR A 160 9.20 -6.42 -2.93
CA THR A 160 9.85 -5.33 -3.68
C THR A 160 11.36 -5.49 -3.80
N ILE A 161 11.84 -5.62 -5.04
CA ILE A 161 13.25 -5.40 -5.39
C ILE A 161 13.44 -3.91 -5.70
N TYR A 162 14.03 -3.17 -4.76
CA TYR A 162 14.29 -1.74 -4.93
C TYR A 162 15.35 -1.47 -6.01
N PRO A 163 15.23 -0.38 -6.81
CA PRO A 163 16.27 0.03 -7.73
C PRO A 163 17.60 0.24 -7.05
N GLY A 164 18.66 -0.29 -7.66
CA GLY A 164 20.02 -0.19 -7.12
C GLY A 164 20.27 -1.09 -5.91
N SER A 165 19.25 -1.80 -5.42
CA SER A 165 19.45 -2.90 -4.47
C SER A 165 19.95 -4.16 -5.21
N LYS A 166 20.62 -5.02 -4.45
CA LYS A 166 21.03 -6.35 -4.90
C LYS A 166 19.82 -7.29 -4.81
N PRO A 167 19.39 -7.95 -5.91
CA PRO A 167 18.24 -8.86 -5.89
C PRO A 167 18.32 -9.94 -4.80
N GLU A 168 19.53 -10.35 -4.43
CA GLU A 168 19.78 -11.35 -3.39
C GLU A 168 19.25 -10.91 -2.01
N HIS A 169 18.98 -9.62 -1.80
CA HIS A 169 18.37 -9.10 -0.58
C HIS A 169 16.86 -9.40 -0.47
N SER A 170 16.23 -9.81 -1.57
CA SER A 170 14.79 -10.09 -1.70
C SER A 170 14.50 -11.58 -1.94
N VAL A 171 15.41 -12.49 -1.57
CA VAL A 171 15.24 -13.94 -1.76
C VAL A 171 13.97 -14.44 -1.07
N GLU A 172 13.73 -14.03 0.17
CA GLU A 172 12.58 -14.48 0.96
C GLU A 172 11.25 -13.91 0.43
N GLU A 173 11.29 -12.69 -0.12
CA GLU A 173 10.17 -12.13 -0.88
C GLU A 173 9.88 -12.93 -2.17
N GLY A 174 10.93 -13.40 -2.85
CA GLY A 174 10.83 -14.31 -3.99
C GLY A 174 10.21 -15.66 -3.62
N PHE A 175 10.53 -16.19 -2.43
CA PHE A 175 9.87 -17.38 -1.89
C PHE A 175 8.38 -17.14 -1.67
N PHE A 176 7.99 -16.04 -1.05
CA PHE A 176 6.58 -15.72 -0.83
C PHE A 176 5.81 -15.55 -2.15
N ALA A 177 6.37 -14.81 -3.11
CA ALA A 177 5.75 -14.60 -4.42
C ALA A 177 5.57 -15.91 -5.19
N SER A 178 6.56 -16.80 -5.12
CA SER A 178 6.48 -18.12 -5.75
C SER A 178 5.45 -19.02 -5.08
N TRP A 179 5.35 -18.96 -3.74
CA TRP A 179 4.32 -19.69 -3.01
C TRP A 179 2.92 -19.19 -3.38
N CYS A 180 2.72 -17.88 -3.51
CA CYS A 180 1.45 -17.32 -3.97
C CYS A 180 1.06 -17.85 -5.36
N ALA A 181 2.02 -17.91 -6.28
CA ALA A 181 1.81 -18.43 -7.63
C ALA A 181 1.45 -19.93 -7.63
N LEU A 182 2.17 -20.75 -6.86
CA LEU A 182 1.99 -22.20 -6.81
C LEU A 182 0.74 -22.65 -6.07
N ASN A 183 0.16 -21.81 -5.20
CA ASN A 183 -1.00 -22.14 -4.38
C ASN A 183 -2.32 -21.48 -4.84
N GLY A 184 -2.35 -20.97 -6.07
CA GLY A 184 -3.54 -20.36 -6.66
C GLY A 184 -3.92 -19.01 -6.04
N ILE A 185 -3.04 -18.40 -5.25
CA ILE A 185 -3.27 -17.11 -4.60
C ILE A 185 -3.03 -15.97 -5.59
N LEU A 186 -2.09 -16.15 -6.51
CA LEU A 186 -1.83 -15.22 -7.60
C LEU A 186 -2.92 -15.31 -8.67
N ARG A 187 -3.23 -14.17 -9.28
CA ARG A 187 -4.05 -14.04 -10.50
C ARG A 187 -3.23 -14.44 -11.72
N GLU A 188 -3.33 -15.71 -12.09
CA GLU A 188 -2.54 -16.31 -13.18
C GLU A 188 -2.73 -15.59 -14.54
N ASP A 189 -3.89 -14.96 -14.76
CA ASP A 189 -4.20 -14.15 -15.96
C ASP A 189 -3.29 -12.93 -16.13
N ARG A 190 -2.52 -12.56 -15.10
CA ARG A 190 -1.55 -11.46 -15.12
C ARG A 190 -0.13 -11.91 -15.49
N LEU A 191 0.11 -13.21 -15.58
CA LEU A 191 1.40 -13.77 -15.99
C LEU A 191 1.47 -13.96 -17.50
N ALA A 192 2.69 -13.84 -18.05
CA ALA A 192 2.94 -14.26 -19.42
C ALA A 192 2.82 -15.79 -19.53
N ALA A 193 2.38 -16.28 -20.70
CA ALA A 193 2.21 -17.72 -20.95
C ALA A 193 3.49 -18.52 -20.61
N GLY A 194 3.32 -19.69 -20.00
CA GLY A 194 4.40 -20.61 -19.63
C GLY A 194 5.22 -20.23 -18.39
N GLN A 195 5.08 -19.00 -17.85
CA GLN A 195 5.85 -18.57 -16.67
C GLN A 195 5.49 -19.38 -15.42
N LEU A 196 4.19 -19.64 -15.21
CA LEU A 196 3.74 -20.44 -14.08
C LEU A 196 4.15 -21.91 -14.22
N ASP A 197 4.16 -22.45 -15.44
CA ASP A 197 4.58 -23.83 -15.68
C ASP A 197 6.09 -23.99 -15.47
N ALA A 198 6.91 -23.04 -15.93
CA ALA A 198 8.35 -23.02 -15.65
C ALA A 198 8.64 -22.95 -14.14
N LEU A 199 7.83 -22.19 -13.39
CA LEU A 199 7.92 -22.17 -11.92
C LEU A 199 7.52 -23.52 -11.30
N ARG A 200 6.40 -24.13 -11.75
CA ARG A 200 5.94 -25.46 -11.29
C ARG A 200 6.97 -26.55 -11.56
N GLN A 201 7.63 -26.49 -12.72
CA GLN A 201 8.68 -27.41 -13.13
C GLN A 201 10.05 -27.10 -12.51
N ARG A 202 10.14 -26.06 -11.68
CA ARG A 202 11.35 -25.64 -11.00
C ARG A 202 12.48 -25.17 -11.92
N GLU A 203 12.15 -24.82 -13.17
CA GLU A 203 13.08 -24.28 -14.17
C GLU A 203 13.44 -22.81 -13.89
N LEU A 204 12.53 -22.08 -13.24
CA LEU A 204 12.77 -20.76 -12.69
C LEU A 204 13.01 -20.88 -11.18
N SER A 205 14.05 -20.24 -10.66
CA SER A 205 14.18 -20.08 -9.22
C SER A 205 13.17 -19.06 -8.67
N PRO A 206 12.85 -19.10 -7.37
CA PRO A 206 11.91 -18.16 -6.77
C PRO A 206 12.29 -16.68 -6.94
N LEU A 207 13.56 -16.32 -6.73
CA LEU A 207 13.99 -14.93 -6.96
C LEU A 207 13.97 -14.57 -8.45
N ALA A 208 14.28 -15.51 -9.35
CA ALA A 208 14.18 -15.26 -10.79
C ALA A 208 12.73 -15.02 -11.22
N PHE A 209 11.76 -15.72 -10.65
CA PHE A 209 10.33 -15.50 -10.88
C PHE A 209 9.89 -14.10 -10.43
N LEU A 210 10.28 -13.69 -9.22
CA LEU A 210 10.04 -12.31 -8.76
C LEU A 210 10.69 -11.29 -9.67
N SER A 211 11.97 -11.47 -10.00
CA SER A 211 12.76 -10.52 -10.80
C SER A 211 12.25 -10.36 -12.22
N SER A 212 11.84 -11.45 -12.86
CA SER A 212 11.47 -11.48 -14.28
C SER A 212 9.97 -11.49 -14.53
N SER A 213 9.28 -12.53 -14.07
CA SER A 213 7.86 -12.78 -14.36
C SER A 213 6.96 -11.71 -13.75
N LEU A 214 7.33 -11.23 -12.55
CA LEU A 214 6.65 -10.15 -11.82
C LEU A 214 7.35 -8.78 -11.99
N GLY A 215 8.58 -8.77 -12.52
CA GLY A 215 9.33 -7.54 -12.77
C GLY A 215 9.76 -6.83 -11.49
N GLY A 216 10.11 -7.61 -10.47
CA GLY A 216 10.64 -7.17 -9.18
C GLY A 216 9.60 -6.78 -8.13
N LEU A 217 8.29 -6.94 -8.41
CA LEU A 217 7.21 -6.46 -7.55
C LEU A 217 6.06 -7.46 -7.50
N LEU A 218 5.60 -7.82 -6.30
CA LEU A 218 4.32 -8.50 -6.10
C LEU A 218 3.32 -7.47 -5.56
N TRP A 219 2.32 -7.11 -6.34
CA TRP A 219 1.32 -6.13 -5.93
C TRP A 219 0.11 -6.77 -5.27
N ARG A 220 -0.62 -5.97 -4.48
CA ARG A 220 -1.93 -6.30 -3.93
C ARG A 220 -2.88 -6.85 -5.01
N ASN A 221 -2.96 -6.21 -6.17
CA ASN A 221 -3.87 -6.61 -7.24
C ASN A 221 -3.37 -7.79 -8.09
N ASP A 222 -2.14 -8.25 -7.86
CA ASP A 222 -1.67 -9.52 -8.43
C ASP A 222 -2.23 -10.72 -7.65
N VAL A 223 -2.71 -10.50 -6.42
CA VAL A 223 -3.34 -11.52 -5.57
C VAL A 223 -4.85 -11.52 -5.79
N ARG A 224 -5.48 -12.70 -5.68
CA ARG A 224 -6.94 -12.83 -5.76
C ARG A 224 -7.61 -12.14 -4.56
N PRO A 225 -8.75 -11.44 -4.73
CA PRO A 225 -9.38 -10.65 -3.68
C PRO A 225 -9.63 -11.41 -2.36
N GLU A 226 -9.97 -12.70 -2.44
CA GLU A 226 -10.23 -13.56 -1.28
C GLU A 226 -9.00 -13.83 -0.39
N HIS A 227 -7.79 -13.57 -0.89
CA HIS A 227 -6.53 -13.75 -0.16
C HIS A 227 -5.87 -12.45 0.25
N GLU A 228 -6.38 -11.32 -0.24
CA GLU A 228 -5.80 -10.00 -0.04
C GLU A 228 -5.58 -9.65 1.43
N ALA A 229 -6.62 -9.83 2.27
CA ALA A 229 -6.55 -9.51 3.70
C ALA A 229 -5.48 -10.33 4.44
N PHE A 230 -5.33 -11.61 4.08
CA PHE A 230 -4.28 -12.47 4.63
C PHE A 230 -2.89 -11.99 4.21
N CYS A 231 -2.66 -11.80 2.90
CA CYS A 231 -1.37 -11.37 2.37
C CYS A 231 -0.96 -10.00 2.95
N HIS A 232 -1.91 -9.07 3.04
CA HIS A 232 -1.70 -7.76 3.66
C HIS A 232 -1.25 -7.90 5.12
N ALA A 233 -2.03 -8.62 5.95
CA ALA A 233 -1.70 -8.75 7.36
C ALA A 233 -0.39 -9.50 7.60
N TYR A 234 -0.16 -10.57 6.84
CA TYR A 234 1.00 -11.45 6.98
C TYR A 234 2.31 -10.77 6.58
N MET A 235 2.32 -10.02 5.48
CA MET A 235 3.53 -9.36 4.99
C MET A 235 3.84 -8.05 5.73
N ASN A 236 2.84 -7.37 6.29
CA ASN A 236 3.03 -6.09 6.96
C ASN A 236 3.17 -6.17 8.49
N ARG A 237 3.31 -7.38 9.06
CA ARG A 237 3.39 -7.61 10.52
C ARG A 237 2.15 -7.10 11.27
N LEU A 238 0.98 -7.26 10.66
CA LEU A 238 -0.30 -6.82 11.23
C LEU A 238 -1.11 -8.00 11.77
N MET A 239 -0.47 -9.13 12.06
CA MET A 239 -1.13 -10.34 12.57
C MET A 239 -1.22 -10.32 14.10
N GLU A 240 -2.26 -10.93 14.66
CA GLU A 240 -2.40 -11.25 16.08
C GLU A 240 -2.30 -12.78 16.24
N PRO A 241 -1.28 -13.31 16.95
CA PRO A 241 -0.12 -12.58 17.51
C PRO A 241 0.83 -12.05 16.41
N GLU A 242 1.58 -10.98 16.70
CA GLU A 242 2.52 -10.34 15.75
C GLU A 242 3.53 -11.33 15.14
N LYS A 243 3.93 -12.32 15.94
CA LYS A 243 4.83 -13.42 15.55
C LYS A 243 4.30 -14.28 14.40
N ALA A 244 3.02 -14.20 14.07
CA ALA A 244 2.42 -14.91 12.94
C ALA A 244 2.59 -14.14 11.62
N SER A 245 3.78 -13.59 11.34
CA SER A 245 4.05 -12.78 10.15
C SER A 245 5.32 -13.22 9.42
N ALA A 246 5.47 -12.78 8.16
CA ALA A 246 6.52 -13.24 7.26
C ALA A 246 7.94 -12.99 7.78
N LEU A 247 8.16 -11.88 8.50
CA LEU A 247 9.45 -11.56 9.10
C LEU A 247 9.85 -12.60 10.14
N PHE A 248 8.97 -12.90 11.10
CA PHE A 248 9.28 -13.86 12.17
C PHE A 248 9.40 -15.29 11.64
N ASP A 249 8.57 -15.68 10.67
CA ASP A 249 8.69 -17.00 10.04
C ASP A 249 10.01 -17.11 9.24
N THR A 250 10.49 -16.01 8.65
CA THR A 250 11.81 -15.93 8.00
C THR A 250 12.95 -16.04 9.02
N GLU A 251 12.89 -15.30 10.12
CA GLU A 251 13.86 -15.36 11.22
C GLU A 251 13.91 -16.77 11.83
N GLU A 252 12.77 -17.42 12.02
CA GLU A 252 12.71 -18.79 12.57
C GLU A 252 13.38 -19.81 11.64
N VAL A 253 13.15 -19.71 10.32
CA VAL A 253 13.64 -20.70 9.35
C VAL A 253 15.10 -20.43 8.95
N PHE A 254 15.51 -19.16 8.82
CA PHE A 254 16.80 -18.76 8.24
C PHE A 254 17.67 -17.91 9.17
N GLY A 255 17.18 -17.53 10.34
CA GLY A 255 17.89 -16.69 11.33
C GLY A 255 17.61 -15.20 11.18
N ASP A 256 17.72 -14.67 9.96
CA ASP A 256 17.39 -13.27 9.62
C ASP A 256 17.07 -13.14 8.12
N SER A 257 16.32 -12.11 7.74
CA SER A 257 16.08 -11.78 6.33
C SER A 257 17.36 -11.22 5.71
N ASN A 258 17.62 -11.60 4.45
CA ASN A 258 18.73 -11.08 3.68
C ASN A 258 18.79 -9.55 3.60
N SER A 259 17.66 -8.85 3.75
CA SER A 259 17.62 -7.37 3.78
C SER A 259 18.27 -6.75 5.03
N TRP A 260 18.39 -7.51 6.12
CA TRP A 260 18.95 -7.03 7.40
C TRP A 260 20.34 -7.57 7.71
N ARG A 261 20.82 -8.55 6.94
CA ARG A 261 22.13 -9.17 7.12
C ARG A 261 23.27 -8.17 6.93
N LYS A 262 24.28 -8.27 7.79
CA LYS A 262 25.48 -7.42 7.72
C LYS A 262 26.42 -7.89 6.61
N PRO A 263 27.27 -7.00 6.07
CA PRO A 263 28.30 -7.39 5.12
C PRO A 263 29.16 -8.55 5.65
N GLY A 264 29.23 -9.64 4.90
CA GLY A 264 30.01 -10.84 5.23
C GLY A 264 29.23 -11.93 5.98
N GLU A 265 27.99 -11.67 6.43
CA GLU A 265 27.11 -12.71 6.94
C GLU A 265 26.59 -13.58 5.79
N ALA A 266 26.46 -14.89 6.03
CA ALA A 266 25.93 -15.81 5.05
C ALA A 266 24.47 -15.46 4.75
N MET A 267 24.13 -15.27 3.47
CA MET A 267 22.77 -14.99 3.01
C MET A 267 22.02 -16.28 2.69
N THR A 268 20.71 -16.28 2.89
CA THR A 268 19.80 -17.29 2.35
C THR A 268 19.98 -17.33 0.84
N GLN A 269 20.32 -18.51 0.29
CA GLN A 269 20.53 -18.67 -1.14
C GLN A 269 19.20 -18.83 -1.87
N ASP A 270 19.10 -18.24 -3.06
CA ASP A 270 17.97 -18.45 -3.96
C ASP A 270 17.98 -19.89 -4.49
N GLY A 271 17.04 -20.71 -4.02
CA GLY A 271 16.97 -22.10 -4.42
C GLY A 271 15.75 -22.81 -3.87
N TRP A 272 15.36 -23.88 -4.56
CA TRP A 272 14.18 -24.68 -4.22
C TRP A 272 14.29 -25.38 -2.87
N GLU A 273 15.50 -25.74 -2.43
CA GLU A 273 15.71 -26.32 -1.10
C GLU A 273 15.29 -25.34 0.01
N ASN A 274 15.69 -24.07 -0.07
CA ASN A 274 15.28 -23.06 0.90
C ASN A 274 13.80 -22.69 0.76
N PHE A 275 13.29 -22.61 -0.47
CA PHE A 275 11.85 -22.45 -0.69
C PHE A 275 11.04 -23.56 0.00
N ASP A 276 11.43 -24.82 -0.17
CA ASP A 276 10.76 -25.99 0.41
C ASP A 276 10.79 -25.98 1.94
N ARG A 277 11.78 -25.31 2.56
CA ARG A 277 11.86 -25.13 4.02
C ARG A 277 10.83 -24.13 4.57
N ILE A 278 10.53 -23.05 3.84
CA ILE A 278 9.64 -21.98 4.33
C ILE A 278 8.21 -22.07 3.78
N ALA A 279 8.01 -22.62 2.59
CA ALA A 279 6.68 -22.75 1.97
C ALA A 279 5.64 -23.45 2.87
N PRO A 280 5.97 -24.51 3.64
CA PRO A 280 5.04 -25.12 4.59
C PRO A 280 4.55 -24.15 5.68
N ARG A 281 5.39 -23.20 6.11
CA ARG A 281 4.98 -22.17 7.08
C ARG A 281 3.95 -21.23 6.50
N TYR A 282 4.13 -20.78 5.26
CA TYR A 282 3.14 -19.94 4.57
C TYR A 282 1.78 -20.65 4.45
N THR A 283 1.78 -21.92 4.06
CA THR A 283 0.57 -22.74 4.00
C THR A 283 -0.08 -22.89 5.38
N GLN A 284 0.70 -23.19 6.41
CA GLN A 284 0.22 -23.27 7.79
C GLN A 284 -0.46 -21.95 8.23
N ARG A 285 0.16 -20.79 7.96
CA ARG A 285 -0.39 -19.48 8.35
C ARG A 285 -1.70 -19.18 7.64
N LEU A 286 -1.82 -19.53 6.36
CA LEU A 286 -3.08 -19.37 5.63
C LEU A 286 -4.19 -20.27 6.20
N GLU A 287 -3.86 -21.49 6.61
CA GLU A 287 -4.82 -22.39 7.27
C GLU A 287 -5.26 -21.86 8.64
N GLN A 288 -4.31 -21.39 9.45
CA GLN A 288 -4.59 -20.76 10.75
C GLN A 288 -5.51 -19.55 10.58
N TRP A 289 -5.25 -18.70 9.58
CA TRP A 289 -6.11 -17.57 9.22
C TRP A 289 -7.52 -18.00 8.86
N ARG A 290 -7.67 -19.03 8.01
CA ARG A 290 -8.98 -19.58 7.63
C ARG A 290 -9.75 -20.14 8.82
N ARG A 291 -9.05 -20.70 9.81
CA ARG A 291 -9.62 -21.20 11.08
C ARG A 291 -9.81 -20.11 12.13
N ARG A 292 -9.42 -18.86 11.85
CA ARG A 292 -9.43 -17.71 12.78
C ARG A 292 -8.57 -17.92 14.02
N GLU A 293 -7.55 -18.77 13.94
CA GLU A 293 -6.53 -18.95 14.99
C GLU A 293 -5.56 -17.77 15.04
N ILE A 294 -5.39 -17.09 13.90
CA ILE A 294 -4.71 -15.80 13.76
C ILE A 294 -5.62 -14.83 13.01
N ARG A 295 -5.47 -13.53 13.27
CA ARG A 295 -6.30 -12.46 12.66
C ARG A 295 -5.52 -11.18 12.47
N SER A 296 -6.07 -10.23 11.71
CA SER A 296 -5.48 -8.89 11.56
C SER A 296 -5.68 -8.08 12.85
N MET A 297 -4.64 -7.37 13.29
CA MET A 297 -4.69 -6.42 14.40
C MET A 297 -5.44 -5.13 14.04
N VAL A 298 -5.43 -4.75 12.75
CA VAL A 298 -5.95 -3.46 12.27
C VAL A 298 -7.30 -3.57 11.55
N ASP A 299 -7.63 -4.77 11.05
CA ASP A 299 -8.96 -5.06 10.52
C ASP A 299 -9.73 -5.86 11.55
N ARG A 300 -10.16 -5.19 12.62
CA ARG A 300 -11.22 -5.71 13.48
C ARG A 300 -12.55 -5.37 12.80
N PRO A 301 -13.22 -6.30 12.09
CA PRO A 301 -14.67 -6.16 11.99
C PRO A 301 -15.17 -6.17 13.43
N ASP A 302 -15.96 -5.17 13.78
CA ASP A 302 -16.57 -5.07 15.10
C ASP A 302 -17.09 -6.45 15.51
N GLU A 303 -16.65 -6.92 16.68
CA GLU A 303 -17.29 -8.06 17.33
C GLU A 303 -18.78 -7.70 17.41
N ALA A 304 -19.59 -8.50 16.71
CA ALA A 304 -21.02 -8.33 16.59
C ALA A 304 -21.72 -8.31 17.96
#